data_AF-A0A9W6Y3R8-F1
#
_entry.id   AF-A0A9W6Y3R8-F1
#
_cell.length_a   1.000
_cell.length_b   1.000
_cell.length_c   1.000
_cell.angle_alpha   90.00
_cell.angle_beta   90.00
_cell.angle_gamma   90.00
#
_symmetry.space_group_name_H-M   'P 1'
#
loop_
_entity.id
_entity.type
_entity.pdbx_description
1 polymer ?
#
loop_
_entity_poly.entity_id
_entity_poly.type
_entity_poly.pdbx_seq_one_letter_code
_entity_poly.pdbx_strand_id
1 'polypeptide(L)'
;MGCRHAFARVMELVKRQGVRRSDMSNFSKKNTTLVVPPDAADFTALVGAVDVLSNITRILYQSTVIGAPYAVSAFLTELRVSELPTSVAALVAITSWIDDPLEPFRVFVADESWDHVTTIKTHFSSSHESFVRVHKLTLRQDIVSALKTTKYGFSRNDRSIKGIGKRVFIPKEIRRALSKQGNKQICLRFRSAQGCREKFANCIISTPCHFKPTNLPATVRGFIVENYGSLAADMQ
;
A
#
# COMPACT_ATOMS: atom_id res chain seq x y z
N MET A 1 10.26 -24.66 -36.02
CA MET A 1 9.96 -23.21 -36.09
C MET A 1 8.80 -22.92 -35.15
N GLY A 2 8.96 -21.98 -34.22
CA GLY A 2 7.90 -21.65 -33.26
C GLY A 2 8.33 -20.59 -32.25
N CYS A 3 8.67 -19.39 -32.73
CA CYS A 3 8.89 -18.23 -31.86
C CYS A 3 7.53 -17.76 -31.32
N ARG A 4 7.15 -18.25 -30.14
CA ARG A 4 6.05 -17.67 -29.36
C ARG A 4 6.54 -16.35 -28.80
N HIS A 5 6.22 -15.25 -29.47
CA HIS A 5 6.32 -13.92 -28.88
C HIS A 5 5.19 -13.79 -27.86
N ALA A 6 5.53 -13.98 -26.58
CA ALA A 6 4.66 -13.56 -25.50
C ALA A 6 4.67 -12.02 -25.48
N PHE A 7 3.65 -11.40 -26.08
CA PHE A 7 3.31 -10.01 -25.79
C PHE A 7 2.80 -9.96 -24.35
N ALA A 8 3.73 -9.87 -23.39
CA ALA A 8 3.38 -9.48 -22.04
C ALA A 8 2.84 -8.06 -22.10
N ARG A 9 1.66 -7.84 -21.49
CA ARG A 9 1.07 -6.51 -21.32
C ARG A 9 2.06 -5.68 -20.50
N VAL A 10 2.89 -4.89 -21.18
CA VAL A 10 3.77 -3.93 -20.52
C VAL A 10 2.85 -3.04 -19.70
N MET A 11 2.93 -3.13 -18.36
CA MET A 11 2.18 -2.23 -17.52
C MET A 11 2.54 -0.81 -17.94
N GLU A 12 1.55 0.05 -18.11
CA GLU A 12 1.73 1.40 -18.68
C GLU A 12 2.85 2.17 -17.99
N LEU A 13 3.00 1.96 -16.68
CA LEU A 13 4.10 2.45 -15.85
C LEU A 13 5.49 2.00 -16.32
N VAL A 14 5.67 0.73 -16.73
CA VAL A 14 6.93 0.20 -17.28
C VAL A 14 7.21 0.79 -18.66
N LYS A 15 6.17 0.98 -19.50
CA LYS A 15 6.32 1.64 -20.81
C LYS A 15 6.78 3.09 -20.62
N ARG A 16 6.15 3.82 -19.70
CA ARG A 16 6.48 5.21 -19.36
C ARG A 16 7.90 5.33 -18.79
N GLN A 17 8.31 4.43 -17.90
CA GLN A 17 9.69 4.39 -17.39
C GLN A 17 10.72 4.11 -18.49
N GLY A 18 10.37 3.29 -19.49
CA GLY A 18 11.24 3.03 -20.64
C GLY A 18 11.45 4.26 -21.53
N VAL A 19 10.37 5.00 -21.81
CA VAL A 19 10.42 6.23 -22.61
C VAL A 19 11.22 7.33 -21.90
N ARG A 20 11.00 7.52 -20.59
CA ARG A 20 11.73 8.54 -19.79
C ARG A 20 13.25 8.34 -19.72
N ARG A 21 13.74 7.14 -20.02
CA ARG A 21 15.18 6.80 -20.00
C ARG A 21 15.86 6.90 -21.36
N SER A 22 15.10 7.23 -22.41
CA SER A 22 15.60 7.19 -23.79
C SER A 22 15.48 8.59 -24.40
N ASP A 23 16.61 9.16 -24.84
CA ASP A 23 16.61 10.45 -25.50
C ASP A 23 16.23 10.24 -26.95
N MET A 24 15.02 10.68 -27.29
CA MET A 24 14.47 10.54 -28.64
C MET A 24 15.15 11.48 -29.65
N SER A 25 15.99 12.40 -29.20
CA SER A 25 16.76 13.34 -30.03
C SER A 25 18.20 12.88 -30.26
N ASN A 26 18.72 11.95 -29.42
CA ASN A 26 20.09 11.46 -29.52
C ASN A 26 20.22 10.01 -29.01
N PHE A 27 20.24 9.08 -29.96
CA PHE A 27 20.38 7.63 -29.73
C PHE A 27 21.82 7.14 -29.49
N SER A 28 22.78 8.06 -29.31
CA SER A 28 24.17 7.68 -29.06
C SER A 28 24.28 6.92 -27.73
N LYS A 29 25.03 5.82 -27.74
CA LYS A 29 25.36 5.05 -26.52
C LYS A 29 26.13 5.86 -25.47
N LYS A 30 26.68 7.03 -25.85
CA LYS A 30 27.36 7.97 -24.96
C LYS A 30 26.41 8.96 -24.30
N ASN A 31 25.13 8.95 -24.65
CA ASN A 31 24.13 9.82 -24.07
C ASN A 31 23.65 9.26 -22.72
N THR A 32 24.51 9.37 -21.71
CA THR A 32 24.20 9.01 -20.31
C THR A 32 23.57 10.16 -19.53
N THR A 33 23.25 11.28 -20.20
CA THR A 33 22.91 12.58 -19.58
C THR A 33 21.42 12.93 -19.59
N LEU A 34 20.52 11.98 -19.87
CA LEU A 34 19.13 12.20 -19.49
C LEU A 34 19.05 12.22 -17.97
N VAL A 35 19.13 13.43 -17.43
CA VAL A 35 18.80 13.71 -16.04
C VAL A 35 17.33 13.34 -15.90
N VAL A 36 17.08 12.17 -15.31
CA VAL A 36 15.73 11.79 -14.89
C VAL A 36 15.33 12.86 -13.88
N PRO A 37 14.31 13.68 -14.17
CA PRO A 37 13.86 14.68 -13.20
C PRO A 37 13.48 13.93 -11.91
N PRO A 38 13.93 14.41 -10.74
CA PRO A 38 13.58 13.77 -9.48
C PRO A 38 12.06 13.75 -9.33
N ASP A 39 11.53 12.67 -8.75
CA ASP A 39 10.12 12.63 -8.39
C ASP A 39 9.78 13.83 -7.50
N ALA A 40 8.57 14.39 -7.67
CA ALA A 40 8.13 15.51 -6.85
C ALA A 40 8.18 15.12 -5.37
N ALA A 41 9.04 15.80 -4.60
CA ALA A 41 9.29 15.48 -3.20
C ALA A 41 8.03 15.69 -2.34
N ASP A 42 7.23 16.69 -2.69
CA ASP A 42 5.96 17.02 -2.05
C ASP A 42 5.01 17.72 -3.03
N PHE A 43 3.79 18.00 -2.57
CA PHE A 43 2.77 18.70 -3.35
C PHE A 43 3.19 20.12 -3.76
N THR A 44 3.99 20.81 -2.93
CA THR A 44 4.46 22.18 -3.22
C THR A 44 5.44 22.18 -4.39
N ALA A 45 6.32 21.19 -4.47
CA ALA A 45 7.24 21.00 -5.58
C ALA A 45 6.48 20.77 -6.90
N LEU A 46 5.38 20.00 -6.86
CA LEU A 46 4.52 19.78 -8.02
C LEU A 46 3.83 21.08 -8.48
N VAL A 47 3.23 21.82 -7.55
CA VAL A 47 2.61 23.13 -7.85
C VAL A 47 3.64 24.10 -8.42
N GLY A 48 4.81 24.20 -7.81
CA GLY A 48 5.89 25.08 -8.26
C GLY A 48 6.39 24.72 -9.67
N ALA A 49 6.48 23.43 -10.00
CA ALA A 49 6.86 23.00 -11.35
C ALA A 49 5.83 23.41 -12.40
N VAL A 50 4.53 23.27 -12.09
CA VAL A 50 3.44 23.70 -12.99
C VAL A 50 3.40 25.22 -13.11
N ASP A 51 3.66 25.97 -12.03
CA ASP A 51 3.74 27.43 -12.09
C ASP A 51 4.89 27.91 -12.98
N VAL A 52 6.06 27.27 -12.90
CA VAL A 52 7.17 27.56 -13.81
C VAL A 52 6.77 27.25 -15.25
N LEU A 53 6.10 26.11 -15.51
CA LEU A 53 5.61 25.76 -16.84
C LEU A 53 4.60 26.79 -17.38
N SER A 54 3.64 27.22 -16.56
CA SER A 54 2.66 28.27 -16.90
C SER A 54 3.34 29.60 -17.22
N ASN A 55 4.39 29.96 -16.49
CA ASN A 55 5.15 31.18 -16.78
C ASN A 55 5.96 31.08 -18.08
N ILE A 56 6.64 29.96 -18.33
CA ILE A 56 7.40 29.72 -19.57
C ILE A 56 6.46 29.75 -20.77
N THR A 57 5.32 29.07 -20.68
CA THR A 57 4.33 29.03 -21.78
C THR A 57 3.73 30.39 -22.06
N ARG A 58 3.47 31.20 -21.03
CA ARG A 58 3.01 32.59 -21.18
C ARG A 58 4.02 33.49 -21.90
N ILE A 59 5.32 33.26 -21.72
CA ILE A 59 6.37 34.09 -22.33
C ILE A 59 6.63 33.66 -23.78
N LEU A 60 6.62 32.35 -24.05
CA LEU A 60 7.13 31.79 -25.31
C LEU A 60 6.04 31.41 -26.33
N TYR A 61 4.78 31.27 -25.93
CA TYR A 61 3.71 30.73 -26.78
C TYR A 61 2.48 31.62 -26.87
N GLN A 62 1.66 31.37 -27.88
CA GLN A 62 0.37 32.03 -28.09
C GLN A 62 -0.70 31.61 -27.07
N SER A 63 -1.75 32.43 -26.94
CA SER A 63 -2.84 32.28 -25.95
C SER A 63 -3.46 30.87 -25.90
N THR A 64 -3.59 30.20 -27.05
CA THR A 64 -4.14 28.84 -27.15
C THR A 64 -3.34 27.80 -26.34
N VAL A 65 -2.02 27.94 -26.29
CA VAL A 65 -1.12 27.01 -25.57
C VAL A 65 -1.16 27.25 -24.07
N ILE A 66 -1.39 28.49 -23.66
CA ILE A 66 -1.41 28.92 -22.25
C ILE A 66 -2.56 28.23 -21.48
N GLY A 67 -3.67 27.92 -22.16
CA GLY A 67 -4.86 27.39 -21.51
C GLY A 67 -4.67 26.07 -20.76
N ALA A 68 -3.86 25.14 -21.27
CA ALA A 68 -3.67 23.83 -20.64
C ALA A 68 -2.83 23.90 -19.34
N PRO A 69 -1.64 24.53 -19.30
CA PRO A 69 -0.90 24.73 -18.05
C PRO A 69 -1.72 25.44 -16.97
N TYR A 70 -2.50 26.47 -17.34
CA TYR A 70 -3.38 27.16 -16.40
C TYR A 70 -4.51 26.27 -15.86
N ALA A 71 -5.07 25.38 -16.69
CA ALA A 71 -6.04 24.40 -16.23
C ALA A 71 -5.43 23.41 -15.22
N VAL A 72 -4.16 23.00 -15.41
CA VAL A 72 -3.42 22.20 -14.42
C VAL A 72 -3.24 22.98 -13.11
N SER A 73 -2.79 24.25 -13.17
CA SER A 73 -2.65 25.11 -11.99
C SER A 73 -3.97 25.27 -11.23
N ALA A 74 -5.08 25.49 -11.94
CA ALA A 74 -6.41 25.60 -11.35
C ALA A 74 -6.84 24.30 -10.67
N PHE A 75 -6.65 23.16 -11.34
CA PHE A 75 -6.94 21.84 -10.78
C PHE A 75 -6.12 21.56 -9.50
N LEU A 76 -4.81 21.84 -9.51
CA LEU A 76 -3.97 21.64 -8.32
C LEU A 76 -4.39 22.55 -7.16
N THR A 77 -4.84 23.77 -7.46
CA THR A 77 -5.39 24.69 -6.45
C THR A 77 -6.67 24.14 -5.85
N GLU A 78 -7.58 23.61 -6.67
CA GLU A 78 -8.79 22.93 -6.20
C GLU A 78 -8.44 21.75 -5.30
N LEU A 79 -7.52 20.89 -5.74
CA LEU A 79 -7.10 19.71 -5.00
C LEU A 79 -6.50 20.07 -3.63
N ARG A 80 -5.73 21.16 -3.57
CA ARG A 80 -5.16 21.68 -2.32
C ARG A 80 -6.23 22.02 -1.28
N VAL A 81 -7.40 22.49 -1.72
CA VAL A 81 -8.51 22.88 -0.86
C VAL A 81 -9.40 21.68 -0.53
N SER A 82 -9.65 20.80 -1.50
CA SER A 82 -10.57 19.67 -1.32
C SER A 82 -9.94 18.52 -0.54
N GLU A 83 -8.80 17.99 -0.99
CA GLU A 83 -8.15 16.81 -0.42
C GLU A 83 -6.65 16.82 -0.77
N LEU A 84 -5.81 17.21 0.19
CA LEU A 84 -4.37 17.26 -0.02
C LEU A 84 -3.79 15.83 -0.10
N PRO A 85 -3.07 15.48 -1.18
CA PRO A 85 -2.36 14.20 -1.28
C PRO A 85 -1.23 14.18 -0.24
N THR A 86 -1.36 13.31 0.77
CA THR A 86 -0.36 13.20 1.84
C THR A 86 0.59 12.02 1.65
N SER A 87 0.22 11.03 0.85
CA SER A 87 1.06 9.86 0.57
C SER A 87 1.95 10.08 -0.65
N VAL A 88 3.18 9.55 -0.61
CA VAL A 88 4.11 9.57 -1.75
C VAL A 88 3.49 8.87 -2.97
N ALA A 89 2.74 7.79 -2.74
CA ALA A 89 2.04 7.07 -3.81
C ALA A 89 0.97 7.94 -4.49
N ALA A 90 0.21 8.73 -3.71
CA ALA A 90 -0.75 9.68 -4.24
C ALA A 90 -0.09 10.76 -5.09
N LEU A 91 1.01 11.33 -4.60
CA LEU A 91 1.78 12.34 -5.34
C LEU A 91 2.29 11.78 -6.67
N VAL A 92 2.92 10.59 -6.68
CA VAL A 92 3.39 9.95 -7.92
C VAL A 92 2.24 9.67 -8.89
N ALA A 93 1.10 9.21 -8.38
CA ALA A 93 -0.08 8.92 -9.22
C ALA A 93 -0.66 10.19 -9.84
N ILE A 94 -0.75 11.29 -9.09
CA ILE A 94 -1.24 12.59 -9.58
C ILE A 94 -0.26 13.19 -10.58
N THR A 95 1.03 13.20 -10.29
CA THR A 95 2.07 13.66 -11.23
C THR A 95 1.98 12.88 -12.53
N SER A 96 1.92 11.55 -12.47
CA SER A 96 1.78 10.73 -13.67
C SER A 96 0.47 10.98 -14.41
N TRP A 97 -0.62 11.28 -13.70
CA TRP A 97 -1.90 11.58 -14.34
C TRP A 97 -1.89 12.95 -15.02
N ILE A 98 -1.18 13.94 -14.47
CA ILE A 98 -0.97 15.25 -15.11
C ILE A 98 -0.08 15.12 -16.34
N ASP A 99 0.98 14.31 -16.26
CA ASP A 99 1.89 14.07 -17.38
C ASP A 99 1.16 13.42 -18.57
N ASP A 100 0.14 12.60 -18.33
CA ASP A 100 -0.55 11.82 -19.38
C ASP A 100 -1.21 12.68 -20.47
N PRO A 101 -2.00 13.72 -20.17
CA PRO A 101 -2.47 14.66 -21.18
C PRO A 101 -1.38 15.63 -21.67
N LEU A 102 -0.36 15.93 -20.86
CA LEU A 102 0.71 16.87 -21.24
C LEU A 102 1.74 16.25 -22.20
N GLU A 103 1.90 14.93 -22.23
CA GLU A 103 2.80 14.25 -23.16
C GLU A 103 2.38 14.47 -24.63
N PRO A 104 1.13 14.17 -25.06
CA PRO A 104 0.67 14.46 -26.41
C PRO A 104 0.48 15.96 -26.66
N PHE A 105 0.25 16.78 -25.62
CA PHE A 105 0.17 18.23 -25.74
C PHE A 105 1.40 18.82 -26.44
N ARG A 106 2.60 18.37 -26.07
CA ARG A 106 3.85 18.86 -26.66
C ARG A 106 3.93 18.57 -28.16
N VAL A 107 3.38 17.44 -28.60
CA VAL A 107 3.29 17.06 -30.01
C VAL A 107 2.27 17.94 -30.74
N PHE A 108 1.08 18.13 -30.17
CA PHE A 108 0.04 18.98 -30.80
C PHE A 108 0.45 20.44 -30.93
N VAL A 109 1.25 20.96 -29.99
CA VAL A 109 1.82 22.31 -30.11
C VAL A 109 2.83 22.38 -31.25
N ALA A 110 3.65 21.35 -31.44
CA ALA A 110 4.61 21.29 -32.55
C ALA A 110 3.93 21.12 -33.92
N ASP A 111 2.85 20.35 -33.97
CA ASP A 111 2.05 20.10 -35.17
C ASP A 111 0.99 21.19 -35.45
N GLU A 112 0.98 22.28 -34.68
CA GLU A 112 0.00 23.38 -34.75
C GLU A 112 -1.47 22.92 -34.70
N SER A 113 -1.73 21.80 -34.01
CA SER A 113 -3.06 21.20 -33.91
C SER A 113 -3.87 21.83 -32.78
N TRP A 114 -4.32 23.07 -32.99
CA TRP A 114 -4.93 23.93 -31.96
C TRP A 114 -6.24 23.38 -31.37
N ASP A 115 -7.01 22.61 -32.13
CA ASP A 115 -8.23 21.96 -31.65
C ASP A 115 -7.93 20.91 -30.57
N HIS A 116 -6.88 20.10 -30.77
CA HIS A 116 -6.44 19.12 -29.80
C HIS A 116 -5.81 19.80 -28.57
N VAL A 117 -5.01 20.85 -28.76
CA VAL A 117 -4.47 21.69 -27.66
C VAL A 117 -5.60 22.23 -26.79
N THR A 118 -6.68 22.71 -27.40
CA THR A 118 -7.84 23.26 -26.69
C THR A 118 -8.63 22.18 -25.96
N THR A 119 -8.67 20.95 -26.48
CA THR A 119 -9.35 19.82 -25.84
C THR A 119 -8.61 19.35 -24.59
N ILE A 120 -7.28 19.35 -24.59
CA ILE A 120 -6.48 18.86 -23.45
C ILE A 120 -6.82 19.58 -22.14
N LYS A 121 -7.14 20.88 -22.18
CA LYS A 121 -7.51 21.64 -20.98
C LYS A 121 -8.71 21.04 -20.24
N THR A 122 -9.65 20.37 -20.94
CA THR A 122 -10.86 19.82 -20.34
C THR A 122 -10.60 18.54 -19.55
N HIS A 123 -9.45 17.92 -19.73
CA HIS A 123 -9.05 16.72 -18.98
C HIS A 123 -8.68 17.06 -17.53
N PHE A 124 -8.26 18.31 -17.26
CA PHE A 124 -7.84 18.74 -15.93
C PHE A 124 -9.02 19.20 -15.08
N SER A 125 -9.76 18.24 -14.51
CA SER A 125 -10.83 18.49 -13.57
C SER A 125 -10.90 17.40 -12.50
N SER A 126 -11.21 17.79 -11.27
CA SER A 126 -11.50 16.87 -10.15
C SER A 126 -12.68 15.92 -10.45
N SER A 127 -13.61 16.35 -11.30
CA SER A 127 -14.77 15.58 -11.74
C SER A 127 -14.49 14.68 -12.95
N HIS A 128 -13.32 14.83 -13.59
CA HIS A 128 -12.99 14.08 -14.80
C HIS A 128 -12.82 12.59 -14.47
N GLU A 129 -13.44 11.71 -15.28
CA GLU A 129 -13.51 10.27 -15.00
C GLU A 129 -12.12 9.64 -14.80
N SER A 130 -11.13 10.06 -15.60
CA SER A 130 -9.75 9.57 -15.47
C SER A 130 -9.13 9.90 -14.12
N PHE A 131 -9.37 11.11 -13.60
CA PHE A 131 -8.85 11.53 -12.31
C PHE A 131 -9.54 10.75 -11.19
N VAL A 132 -10.87 10.65 -11.24
CA VAL A 132 -11.66 9.90 -10.25
C VAL A 132 -11.19 8.45 -10.14
N ARG A 133 -10.82 7.81 -11.25
CA ARG A 133 -10.25 6.44 -11.24
C ARG A 133 -8.91 6.38 -10.52
N VAL A 134 -7.98 7.30 -10.83
CA VAL A 134 -6.66 7.38 -10.18
C VAL A 134 -6.84 7.64 -8.68
N HIS A 135 -7.64 8.64 -8.33
CA HIS A 135 -7.92 9.01 -6.95
C HIS A 135 -8.48 7.84 -6.13
N LYS A 136 -9.50 7.14 -6.64
CA LYS A 136 -10.07 5.94 -5.99
C LYS A 136 -9.06 4.81 -5.84
N LEU A 137 -8.18 4.61 -6.82
CA LEU A 137 -7.15 3.56 -6.76
C LEU A 137 -6.12 3.87 -5.68
N THR A 138 -5.65 5.11 -5.63
CA THR A 138 -4.72 5.60 -4.62
C THR A 138 -5.30 5.46 -3.22
N LEU A 139 -6.53 5.94 -2.99
CA LEU A 139 -7.20 5.80 -1.69
C LEU A 139 -7.29 4.34 -1.23
N ARG A 140 -7.61 3.41 -2.14
CA ARG A 140 -7.64 1.98 -1.83
C ARG A 140 -6.26 1.44 -1.45
N GLN A 141 -5.21 1.87 -2.16
CA GLN A 141 -3.83 1.46 -1.86
C GLN A 141 -3.34 1.99 -0.51
N ASP A 142 -3.72 3.23 -0.16
CA ASP A 142 -3.38 3.84 1.13
C ASP A 142 -4.09 3.14 2.28
N ILE A 143 -5.38 2.82 2.14
CA ILE A 143 -6.12 2.01 3.12
C ILE A 143 -5.45 0.65 3.30
N VAL A 144 -5.10 -0.05 2.21
CA VAL A 144 -4.42 -1.35 2.29
C VAL A 144 -3.05 -1.23 2.97
N SER A 145 -2.31 -0.17 2.72
CA SER A 145 -1.00 0.07 3.32
C SER A 145 -1.11 0.37 4.81
N ALA A 146 -2.07 1.20 5.22
CA ALA A 146 -2.38 1.48 6.63
C ALA A 146 -2.85 0.21 7.39
N LEU A 147 -3.63 -0.65 6.73
CA LEU A 147 -4.04 -1.94 7.30
C LEU A 147 -2.87 -2.94 7.41
N LYS A 148 -1.83 -2.81 6.57
CA LYS A 148 -0.61 -3.61 6.69
C LYS A 148 0.26 -3.09 7.83
N THR A 149 0.47 -1.79 7.96
CA THR A 149 1.30 -1.21 9.04
C THR A 149 0.71 -1.48 10.42
N THR A 150 -0.61 -1.45 10.57
CA THR A 150 -1.30 -1.86 11.82
C THR A 150 -1.11 -3.35 12.14
N LYS A 151 -1.04 -4.22 11.13
CA LYS A 151 -0.70 -5.65 11.32
C LYS A 151 0.79 -5.87 11.67
N TYR A 152 1.70 -5.06 11.13
CA TYR A 152 3.13 -5.10 11.47
C TYR A 152 3.43 -4.50 12.85
N GLY A 153 2.64 -3.54 13.32
CA GLY A 153 2.71 -3.02 14.70
C GLY A 153 2.31 -4.04 15.77
N PHE A 154 1.68 -5.15 15.39
CA PHE A 154 1.27 -6.23 16.29
C PHE A 154 2.08 -7.52 16.13
N SER A 155 3.15 -7.53 15.34
CA SER A 155 3.91 -8.77 15.09
C SER A 155 5.42 -8.53 14.98
N ARG A 156 6.06 -8.38 16.14
CA ARG A 156 7.38 -9.00 16.33
C ARG A 156 7.12 -10.42 16.84
N ASN A 157 7.60 -11.38 16.06
CA ASN A 157 7.49 -12.84 16.19
C ASN A 157 6.21 -13.49 15.64
N ASP A 158 6.14 -13.64 14.32
CA ASP A 158 5.54 -14.85 13.75
C ASP A 158 6.40 -15.33 12.58
N ARG A 159 7.44 -16.12 12.90
CA ARG A 159 8.02 -17.03 11.92
C ARG A 159 6.94 -18.06 11.60
N SER A 160 6.50 -18.01 10.35
CA SER A 160 5.78 -19.05 9.60
C SER A 160 5.74 -20.42 10.29
N ILE A 161 4.59 -20.77 10.85
CA ILE A 161 4.13 -22.16 10.93
C ILE A 161 2.70 -22.20 10.38
N LYS A 162 2.59 -22.60 9.12
CA LYS A 162 1.33 -23.09 8.52
C LYS A 162 0.80 -24.21 9.42
N GLY A 163 -0.38 -24.02 10.00
CA GLY A 163 -1.05 -25.05 10.80
C GLY A 163 -2.19 -24.53 11.67
N ILE A 164 -3.33 -24.29 11.02
CA ILE A 164 -4.72 -24.23 11.52
C ILE A 164 -4.92 -24.37 13.04
N GLY A 165 -5.49 -23.30 13.62
CA GLY A 165 -6.15 -23.28 14.92
C GLY A 165 -6.29 -21.83 15.39
N LYS A 166 -7.51 -21.28 15.42
CA LYS A 166 -7.80 -19.94 15.95
C LYS A 166 -7.06 -19.78 17.29
N ARG A 167 -6.09 -18.85 17.38
CA ARG A 167 -5.42 -18.56 18.65
C ARG A 167 -6.45 -17.89 19.56
N VAL A 168 -7.03 -18.66 20.48
CA VAL A 168 -7.98 -18.18 21.48
C VAL A 168 -7.27 -17.13 22.35
N PHE A 169 -7.86 -15.94 22.45
CA PHE A 169 -7.38 -14.89 23.34
C PHE A 169 -7.72 -15.29 24.78
N ILE A 170 -6.71 -15.35 25.66
CA ILE A 170 -6.89 -15.72 27.07
C ILE A 170 -7.02 -14.42 27.89
N PRO A 171 -8.18 -14.15 28.53
CA PRO A 171 -8.36 -12.99 29.39
C PRO A 171 -7.37 -12.94 30.57
N LYS A 172 -7.09 -11.74 31.09
CA LYS A 172 -6.07 -11.54 32.14
C LYS A 172 -6.49 -12.22 33.45
N GLU A 173 -7.78 -12.32 33.70
CA GLU A 173 -8.43 -12.92 34.86
C GLU A 173 -8.16 -14.42 34.90
N ILE A 174 -8.32 -15.08 33.74
CA ILE A 174 -7.97 -16.49 33.57
C ILE A 174 -6.47 -16.69 33.79
N ARG A 175 -5.60 -15.83 33.24
CA ARG A 175 -4.14 -15.92 33.45
C ARG A 175 -3.72 -15.76 34.91
N ARG A 176 -4.44 -14.97 35.71
CA ARG A 176 -4.18 -14.79 37.15
C ARG A 176 -4.65 -16.00 37.96
N ALA A 177 -5.74 -16.64 37.55
CA ALA A 177 -6.29 -17.81 38.22
C ALA A 177 -5.50 -19.11 37.95
N LEU A 178 -4.61 -19.12 36.96
CA LEU A 178 -3.77 -20.29 36.68
C LEU A 178 -2.65 -20.47 37.71
N SER A 179 -2.57 -21.68 38.25
CA SER A 179 -1.41 -22.13 39.02
C SER A 179 -0.12 -21.95 38.20
N LYS A 180 0.94 -21.50 38.85
CA LYS A 180 2.28 -21.34 38.25
C LYS A 180 3.22 -22.39 38.85
N GLN A 181 4.07 -22.97 38.02
CA GLN A 181 5.20 -23.78 38.48
C GLN A 181 6.48 -22.99 38.16
N GLY A 182 7.08 -22.37 39.18
CA GLY A 182 8.12 -21.36 38.99
C GLY A 182 7.59 -20.16 38.19
N ASN A 183 8.30 -19.76 37.13
CA ASN A 183 7.92 -18.64 36.25
C ASN A 183 7.03 -19.03 35.07
N LYS A 184 6.63 -20.31 34.95
CA LYS A 184 5.87 -20.82 33.80
C LYS A 184 4.40 -21.06 34.16
N GLN A 185 3.51 -20.71 33.23
CA GLN A 185 2.06 -20.91 33.36
C GLN A 185 1.67 -22.28 32.77
N ILE A 186 0.52 -22.83 33.16
CA ILE A 186 0.07 -24.10 32.58
C ILE A 186 -0.44 -23.93 31.13
N CYS A 187 -0.13 -24.88 30.25
CA CYS A 187 -0.67 -24.91 28.89
C CYS A 187 -2.16 -25.30 28.91
N LEU A 188 -3.06 -24.39 28.54
CA LEU A 188 -4.51 -24.67 28.50
C LEU A 188 -4.87 -25.75 27.47
N ARG A 189 -4.16 -25.82 26.34
CA ARG A 189 -4.38 -26.82 25.29
C ARG A 189 -3.93 -28.22 25.71
N PHE A 190 -2.97 -28.32 26.62
CA PHE A 190 -2.61 -29.58 27.28
C PHE A 190 -3.70 -30.05 28.24
N ARG A 191 -4.47 -29.13 28.85
CA ARG A 191 -5.58 -29.43 29.77
C ARG A 191 -6.93 -29.60 29.08
N SER A 192 -6.98 -29.44 27.76
CA SER A 192 -8.17 -29.75 26.98
C SER A 192 -8.05 -31.11 26.31
N ALA A 193 -9.17 -31.71 25.92
CA ALA A 193 -9.20 -32.96 25.17
C ALA A 193 -8.52 -32.85 23.78
N GLN A 194 -8.29 -31.63 23.27
CA GLN A 194 -7.53 -31.43 22.05
C GLN A 194 -6.07 -31.87 22.19
N GLY A 195 -5.54 -31.87 23.42
CA GLY A 195 -4.15 -32.20 23.71
C GLY A 195 -3.16 -31.16 23.17
N CYS A 196 -1.97 -31.12 23.78
CA CYS A 196 -0.82 -30.44 23.19
C CYS A 196 -0.05 -31.44 22.32
N ARG A 197 0.53 -30.98 21.20
CA ARG A 197 1.25 -31.85 20.25
C ARG A 197 2.53 -32.48 20.83
N GLU A 198 3.07 -31.94 21.93
CA GLU A 198 4.22 -32.53 22.64
C GLU A 198 3.80 -33.38 23.84
N LYS A 199 4.40 -34.58 23.96
CA LYS A 199 4.16 -35.54 25.04
C LYS A 199 4.97 -35.28 26.32
N PHE A 200 5.92 -34.33 26.30
CA PHE A 200 6.86 -34.09 27.40
C PHE A 200 6.56 -32.80 28.17
N ALA A 201 7.28 -32.53 29.26
CA ALA A 201 7.02 -31.47 30.25
C ALA A 201 7.02 -30.00 29.72
N ASN A 202 7.41 -29.77 28.47
CA ASN A 202 7.48 -28.45 27.86
C ASN A 202 6.44 -28.30 26.73
N CYS A 203 5.96 -27.08 26.54
CA CYS A 203 5.06 -26.71 25.44
C CYS A 203 5.86 -26.11 24.28
N ILE A 204 5.31 -26.22 23.06
CA ILE A 204 5.82 -25.60 21.82
C ILE A 204 6.00 -24.08 21.97
N ILE A 205 5.23 -23.44 22.86
CA ILE A 205 5.39 -22.03 23.21
C ILE A 205 6.26 -21.98 24.47
N SER A 206 7.37 -21.25 24.41
CA SER A 206 8.40 -21.11 25.48
C SER A 206 7.85 -20.73 26.88
N THR A 207 6.65 -20.16 26.95
CA THR A 207 6.08 -19.58 28.19
C THR A 207 5.24 -20.55 29.03
N PRO A 208 4.39 -21.43 28.46
CA PRO A 208 3.68 -22.44 29.26
C PRO A 208 4.42 -23.78 29.43
N CYS A 209 4.18 -24.47 30.56
CA CYS A 209 4.65 -25.84 30.84
C CYS A 209 3.49 -26.84 30.95
N HIS A 210 3.82 -28.12 30.79
CA HIS A 210 2.90 -29.24 30.98
C HIS A 210 3.09 -29.78 32.39
N PHE A 211 2.22 -29.40 33.31
CA PHE A 211 2.20 -29.97 34.66
C PHE A 211 0.76 -30.16 35.14
N LYS A 212 0.59 -31.04 36.13
CA LYS A 212 -0.70 -31.39 36.72
C LYS A 212 -0.88 -30.63 38.03
N PRO A 213 -1.68 -29.55 38.07
CA PRO A 213 -2.00 -28.87 39.32
C PRO A 213 -2.99 -29.72 40.12
N THR A 214 -2.82 -29.73 41.45
CA THR A 214 -3.69 -30.47 42.38
C THR A 214 -5.14 -29.98 42.34
N ASN A 215 -5.38 -28.71 41.97
CA ASN A 215 -6.71 -28.16 41.78
C ASN A 215 -6.70 -27.09 40.66
N LEU A 216 -7.64 -27.19 39.72
CA LEU A 216 -7.89 -26.17 38.71
C LEU A 216 -9.18 -25.40 39.04
N PRO A 217 -9.16 -24.06 39.16
CA PRO A 217 -10.35 -23.28 39.49
C PRO A 217 -11.49 -23.45 38.49
N ALA A 218 -12.74 -23.43 38.95
CA ALA A 218 -13.94 -23.65 38.13
C ALA A 218 -14.04 -22.67 36.95
N THR A 219 -13.64 -21.41 37.14
CA THR A 219 -13.60 -20.39 36.08
C THR A 219 -12.67 -20.76 34.92
N VAL A 220 -11.55 -21.41 35.22
CA VAL A 220 -10.61 -21.88 34.20
C VAL A 220 -11.15 -23.12 33.49
N ARG A 221 -11.80 -24.03 34.22
CA ARG A 221 -12.47 -25.20 33.63
C ARG A 221 -13.54 -24.79 32.62
N GLY A 222 -14.39 -23.84 32.99
CA GLY A 222 -15.41 -23.28 32.10
C GLY A 222 -14.81 -22.69 30.83
N PHE A 223 -13.74 -21.89 30.96
CA PHE A 223 -13.04 -21.33 29.81
C PHE A 223 -12.44 -22.41 28.89
N ILE A 224 -11.89 -23.49 29.45
CA ILE A 224 -11.34 -24.59 28.66
C ILE A 224 -12.44 -25.32 27.88
N VAL A 225 -13.57 -25.62 28.51
CA VAL A 225 -14.70 -26.27 27.85
C VAL A 225 -15.26 -25.40 26.73
N GLU A 226 -15.48 -24.11 27.00
CA GLU A 226 -16.06 -23.18 26.03
C GLU A 226 -15.16 -22.97 24.80
N ASN A 227 -13.84 -22.85 25.00
CA ASN A 227 -12.92 -22.45 23.93
C ASN A 227 -12.15 -23.62 23.31
N TYR A 228 -12.04 -24.74 24.02
CA TYR A 228 -11.29 -25.92 23.58
C TYR A 228 -12.13 -27.20 23.57
N GLY A 229 -13.43 -27.12 23.87
CA GLY A 229 -14.42 -28.19 23.73
C GLY A 229 -14.64 -28.98 25.02
N SER A 230 -13.59 -29.58 25.57
CA SER A 230 -13.69 -30.38 26.80
C SER A 230 -12.35 -30.44 27.54
N LEU A 231 -12.39 -30.84 28.81
CA LEU A 231 -11.21 -31.09 29.62
C LEU A 231 -10.53 -32.40 29.18
N ALA A 232 -9.22 -32.50 29.40
CA ALA A 232 -8.49 -33.75 29.19
C ALA A 232 -9.06 -34.88 30.07
N ALA A 233 -9.00 -36.13 29.60
CA ALA A 233 -9.60 -37.29 30.27
C ALA A 233 -9.08 -37.55 31.69
N ASP A 234 -7.91 -37.01 32.03
CA ASP A 234 -7.29 -37.10 33.37
C ASP A 234 -7.79 -36.02 34.37
N MET A 235 -8.81 -35.25 33.98
CA MET A 235 -9.37 -34.09 34.70
C MET A 235 -10.89 -34.10 34.87
N GLN A 236 -11.57 -35.15 34.41
CA GLN A 236 -12.98 -35.40 34.75
C GLN A 236 -13.10 -35.86 36.20
#